data_AF-A0AAD9PIJ0-F1
#
_entry.id   AF-A0AAD9PIJ0-F1
#
_cell.length_a   1.000
_cell.length_b   1.000
_cell.length_c   1.000
_cell.angle_alpha   90.00
_cell.angle_beta   90.00
_cell.angle_gamma   90.00
#
_symmetry.space_group_name_H-M   'P 1'
#
loop_
_entity.id
_entity.type
_entity.pdbx_description
1 polymer ?
#
loop_
_entity_poly.entity_id
_entity_poly.type
_entity_poly.pdbx_seq_one_letter_code
_entity_poly.pdbx_strand_id
1 'polypeptide(L)'
;MNETNVHVLPCKVHYKGNVGAKKKFEENILYEDEITNNDSVLGGFTIPDLCGEVENPETFVIEPTEHFKKYCYTSNCGWDHTIDKQRLYNFFRGRLLHGSRINFSAFNYRMEIVQKMFPNFRDPMSKYNLATHSKVESFIMWFLEQHPSPLNPNIAAFKHQRLCQAMADHVGEEEFIKKNHSP
;
A
#
# COMPACT_ATOMS: atom_id res chain seq x y z
N MET A 1 22.69 0.52 -4.78
CA MET A 1 21.78 1.58 -4.30
C MET A 1 20.82 0.91 -3.36
N ASN A 2 20.57 1.47 -2.17
CA ASN A 2 19.75 0.77 -1.18
C ASN A 2 18.29 0.76 -1.61
N GLU A 3 17.64 -0.38 -1.44
CA GLU A 3 16.21 -0.59 -1.64
C GLU A 3 15.50 -0.50 -0.29
N THR A 4 14.28 0.01 -0.28
CA THR A 4 13.55 0.32 0.96
C THR A 4 12.07 0.00 0.82
N ASN A 5 11.52 -0.70 1.81
CA ASN A 5 10.09 -0.89 1.99
C ASN A 5 9.48 0.30 2.71
N VAL A 6 8.38 0.83 2.17
CA VAL A 6 7.67 1.97 2.71
C VAL A 6 6.28 1.53 3.15
N HIS A 7 5.94 1.83 4.41
CA HIS A 7 4.63 1.54 4.98
C HIS A 7 3.92 2.84 5.34
N VAL A 8 2.76 3.08 4.75
CA VAL A 8 1.88 4.20 5.10
C VAL A 8 0.85 3.72 6.09
N LEU A 9 0.97 4.19 7.34
CA LEU A 9 0.05 3.84 8.43
C LEU A 9 -1.18 4.77 8.44
N PRO A 10 -2.37 4.30 8.85
CA PRO A 10 -3.59 5.11 8.96
C PRO A 10 -3.59 5.97 10.24
N CYS A 11 -2.41 6.35 10.75
CA CYS A 11 -2.26 7.10 11.97
C CYS A 11 -1.02 7.99 11.94
N LYS A 12 -1.04 9.07 12.73
CA LYS A 12 0.11 9.97 12.88
C LYS A 12 1.03 9.47 13.99
N VAL A 13 2.28 9.19 13.64
CA VAL A 13 3.35 8.92 14.61
C VAL A 13 4.14 10.21 14.84
N HIS A 14 4.18 10.69 16.09
CA HIS A 14 4.87 11.95 16.43
C HIS A 14 6.40 11.81 16.44
N TYR A 15 6.90 10.62 16.77
CA TYR A 15 8.32 10.34 16.81
C TYR A 15 8.91 10.26 15.39
N LYS A 16 10.04 10.94 15.17
CA LYS A 16 10.82 10.91 13.93
C LYS A 16 12.20 10.35 14.24
N GLY A 17 12.47 9.12 13.82
CA GLY A 17 13.75 8.46 14.08
C GLY A 17 13.73 6.98 13.71
N ASN A 18 14.81 6.28 14.03
CA ASN A 18 14.89 4.84 13.81
C ASN A 18 14.00 4.11 14.83
N VAL A 19 13.10 3.25 14.33
CA VAL A 19 12.15 2.49 15.16
C VAL A 19 12.37 0.97 15.10
N GLY A 20 13.34 0.49 14.32
CA GLY A 20 13.55 -0.95 14.10
C GLY A 20 12.35 -1.62 13.43
N ALA A 21 11.75 -0.94 12.43
CA ALA A 21 10.50 -1.36 11.78
C ALA A 21 10.57 -2.79 11.23
N LYS A 22 11.71 -3.20 10.68
CA LYS A 22 11.91 -4.56 10.16
C LYS A 22 11.53 -5.64 11.18
N LYS A 23 12.15 -5.61 12.36
CA LYS A 23 11.90 -6.61 13.42
C LYS A 23 10.55 -6.45 14.10
N LYS A 24 10.10 -5.21 14.30
CA LYS A 24 8.90 -4.93 15.12
C LYS A 24 7.61 -4.95 14.32
N PHE A 25 7.68 -4.81 13.01
CA PHE A 25 6.52 -4.63 12.15
C PHE A 25 6.57 -5.54 10.93
N GLU A 26 7.64 -5.48 10.12
CA GLU A 26 7.70 -6.21 8.84
C GLU A 26 7.69 -7.73 9.02
N GLU A 27 8.42 -8.25 10.00
CA GLU A 27 8.47 -9.69 10.30
C GLU A 27 7.12 -10.27 10.79
N ASN A 28 6.17 -9.41 11.20
CA ASN A 28 4.84 -9.81 11.69
C ASN A 28 3.73 -9.62 10.63
N ILE A 29 4.09 -9.31 9.39
CA ILE A 29 3.10 -9.17 8.31
C ILE A 29 2.61 -10.57 7.91
N LEU A 30 1.30 -10.75 7.98
CA LEU A 30 0.62 -11.99 7.60
C LEU A 30 -0.06 -11.85 6.23
N TYR A 31 -0.12 -12.95 5.48
CA TYR A 31 -0.81 -12.99 4.19
C TYR A 31 -2.19 -13.64 4.33
N GLU A 32 -3.21 -13.12 3.63
CA GLU A 32 -4.59 -13.66 3.72
C GLU A 32 -4.68 -15.15 3.42
N ASP A 33 -3.95 -15.62 2.41
CA ASP A 33 -3.93 -17.03 2.01
C ASP A 33 -3.38 -17.96 3.12
N GLU A 34 -2.64 -17.41 4.09
CA GLU A 34 -2.10 -18.15 5.24
C GLU A 34 -3.08 -18.19 6.42
N ILE A 35 -4.08 -17.29 6.46
CA ILE A 35 -5.07 -17.20 7.55
C ILE A 35 -6.19 -18.24 7.37
N THR A 36 -6.53 -18.60 6.13
CA THR A 36 -7.63 -19.52 5.83
C THR A 36 -7.40 -21.00 6.18
N ASN A 37 -6.18 -21.41 6.55
CA ASN A 37 -5.82 -22.82 6.75
C ASN A 37 -5.65 -23.24 8.22
N ASN A 38 -5.81 -22.34 9.18
CA ASN A 38 -5.71 -22.66 10.60
C ASN A 38 -7.02 -22.31 11.30
N ASP A 39 -7.44 -23.12 12.27
CA ASP A 39 -8.53 -22.81 13.24
C ASP A 39 -8.25 -21.52 14.07
N SER A 40 -7.15 -20.83 13.80
CA SER A 40 -6.82 -19.51 14.31
C SER A 40 -7.55 -18.43 13.51
N VAL A 41 -8.33 -17.60 14.20
CA VAL A 41 -9.15 -16.56 13.58
C VAL A 41 -8.30 -15.52 12.81
N LEU A 42 -7.03 -15.32 13.19
CA LEU A 42 -6.11 -14.37 12.56
C LEU A 42 -4.63 -14.76 12.76
N GLY A 43 -4.11 -15.67 11.94
CA GLY A 43 -2.65 -15.92 11.86
C GLY A 43 -2.01 -16.49 13.12
N GLY A 44 -2.62 -17.53 13.69
CA GLY A 44 -2.10 -18.26 14.86
C GLY A 44 -2.67 -17.80 16.20
N PHE A 45 -3.39 -16.67 16.26
CA PHE A 45 -4.10 -16.25 17.46
C PHE A 45 -5.49 -16.88 17.53
N THR A 46 -5.78 -17.53 18.64
CA THR A 46 -7.09 -18.06 19.00
C THR A 46 -7.96 -16.94 19.61
N ILE A 47 -9.28 -17.10 19.64
CA ILE A 47 -10.19 -16.15 20.30
C ILE A 47 -9.75 -15.89 21.76
N PRO A 48 -9.33 -16.90 22.54
CA PRO A 48 -8.72 -16.71 23.85
C PRO A 48 -7.48 -15.81 23.86
N ASP A 49 -6.61 -15.87 22.85
CA ASP A 49 -5.43 -15.02 22.78
C ASP A 49 -5.77 -13.53 22.55
N LEU A 50 -6.91 -13.27 21.92
CA LEU A 50 -7.40 -11.91 21.62
C LEU A 50 -8.29 -11.34 22.73
N CYS A 51 -9.09 -12.19 23.37
CA CYS A 51 -10.18 -11.79 24.27
C CYS A 51 -10.01 -12.28 25.72
N GLY A 52 -9.01 -13.11 26.01
CA GLY A 52 -8.86 -13.82 27.28
C GLY A 52 -9.69 -15.10 27.35
N GLU A 53 -9.34 -16.02 28.24
CA GLU A 53 -10.12 -17.23 28.50
C GLU A 53 -11.41 -16.90 29.25
N VAL A 54 -12.53 -17.45 28.77
CA VAL A 54 -13.84 -17.34 29.42
C VAL A 54 -14.13 -18.68 30.09
N GLU A 55 -14.54 -18.66 31.37
CA GLU A 55 -14.77 -19.86 32.20
C GLU A 55 -15.81 -20.84 31.61
N ASN A 56 -16.69 -20.36 30.72
CA ASN A 56 -17.67 -21.16 29.99
C ASN A 56 -17.78 -20.67 28.53
N PRO A 57 -16.96 -21.20 27.61
CA PRO A 57 -17.08 -20.83 26.20
C PRO A 57 -18.34 -21.46 25.62
N GLU A 58 -19.40 -20.67 25.44
CA GLU A 58 -20.52 -21.09 24.59
C GLU A 58 -19.99 -21.30 23.16
N THR A 59 -20.29 -22.46 22.60
CA THR A 59 -19.85 -22.84 21.25
C THR A 59 -20.75 -22.14 20.24
N PHE A 60 -20.38 -20.93 19.84
CA PHE A 60 -21.03 -20.25 18.73
C PHE A 60 -20.63 -20.95 17.43
N VAL A 61 -21.53 -21.77 16.89
CA VAL A 61 -21.41 -22.27 15.51
C VAL A 61 -21.75 -21.09 14.60
N ILE A 62 -20.73 -20.36 14.18
CA ILE A 62 -20.87 -19.34 13.14
C ILE A 62 -20.99 -20.10 11.82
N GLU A 63 -22.22 -20.34 11.38
CA GLU A 63 -22.43 -20.76 9.99
C GLU A 63 -21.97 -19.60 9.09
N PRO A 64 -20.99 -19.81 8.19
CA PRO A 64 -20.54 -18.75 7.30
C PRO A 64 -21.68 -18.44 6.31
N THR A 65 -22.49 -17.44 6.62
CA THR A 65 -23.67 -17.06 5.82
C THR A 65 -23.32 -16.36 4.51
N GLU A 66 -22.04 -16.11 4.24
CA GLU A 66 -21.61 -15.48 3.00
C GLU A 66 -20.38 -16.17 2.45
N HIS A 67 -20.49 -16.63 1.20
CA HIS A 67 -19.32 -16.89 0.38
C HIS A 67 -18.53 -15.58 0.30
N PHE A 68 -17.47 -15.44 1.10
CA PHE A 68 -16.41 -14.47 0.85
C PHE A 68 -15.81 -14.82 -0.51
N LYS A 69 -16.40 -14.28 -1.58
CA LYS A 69 -15.74 -14.27 -2.88
C LYS A 69 -14.44 -13.52 -2.65
N LYS A 70 -13.34 -14.26 -2.75
CA LYS A 70 -11.94 -13.88 -2.56
C LYS A 70 -11.51 -12.57 -3.25
N TYR A 71 -12.38 -11.96 -4.06
CA TYR A 71 -12.13 -10.83 -4.94
C TYR A 71 -13.36 -9.90 -5.04
N CYS A 72 -13.58 -9.03 -4.05
CA CYS A 72 -14.74 -8.12 -4.03
C CYS A 72 -14.61 -6.88 -4.94
N TYR A 73 -13.55 -6.75 -5.74
CA TYR A 73 -13.35 -5.59 -6.63
C TYR A 73 -13.01 -6.03 -8.05
N THR A 74 -13.99 -6.63 -8.72
CA THR A 74 -14.03 -6.63 -10.19
C THR A 74 -14.84 -5.41 -10.60
N SER A 75 -14.18 -4.41 -11.21
CA SER A 75 -14.95 -3.37 -11.89
C SER A 75 -15.55 -3.97 -13.16
N ASN A 76 -16.66 -3.40 -13.66
CA ASN A 76 -17.22 -3.76 -14.97
C ASN A 76 -16.22 -3.55 -16.14
N CYS A 77 -15.04 -2.97 -15.89
CA CYS A 77 -13.97 -2.71 -16.85
C CYS A 77 -12.69 -3.54 -16.61
N GLY A 78 -12.75 -4.56 -15.76
CA GLY A 78 -11.59 -5.40 -15.42
C GLY A 78 -11.03 -5.15 -14.01
N TRP A 79 -9.95 -5.84 -13.70
CA TRP A 79 -9.27 -5.77 -12.41
C TRP A 79 -8.47 -4.48 -12.28
N ASP A 80 -8.57 -3.82 -11.13
CA ASP A 80 -7.74 -2.67 -10.85
C ASP A 80 -6.32 -3.11 -10.49
N HIS A 81 -5.39 -2.92 -11.43
CA HIS A 81 -3.97 -3.26 -11.27
C HIS A 81 -3.21 -2.33 -10.32
N THR A 82 -3.83 -1.27 -9.81
CA THR A 82 -3.23 -0.32 -8.84
C THR A 82 -2.90 -1.00 -7.52
N ILE A 83 -3.77 -1.90 -7.08
CA ILE A 83 -3.64 -2.60 -5.81
C ILE A 83 -3.25 -4.04 -6.13
N ASP A 84 -2.19 -4.50 -5.48
CA ASP A 84 -1.79 -5.90 -5.57
C ASP A 84 -2.90 -6.81 -5.02
N LYS A 85 -3.04 -8.00 -5.62
CA LYS A 85 -4.07 -8.96 -5.22
C LYS A 85 -3.82 -9.53 -3.82
N GLN A 86 -2.55 -9.57 -3.42
CA GLN A 86 -2.15 -10.07 -2.12
C GLN A 86 -2.59 -9.11 -1.01
N ARG A 87 -3.43 -9.59 -0.09
CA ARG A 87 -3.84 -8.85 1.10
C ARG A 87 -2.92 -9.18 2.27
N LEU A 88 -2.60 -8.15 3.03
CA LEU A 88 -1.68 -8.18 4.15
C LEU A 88 -2.42 -7.83 5.43
N TYR A 89 -2.01 -8.43 6.54
CA TYR A 89 -2.52 -8.11 7.87
C TYR A 89 -1.36 -7.83 8.81
N ASN A 90 -1.57 -6.92 9.76
CA ASN A 90 -0.63 -6.69 10.84
C ASN A 90 -1.35 -6.04 12.02
N PHE A 91 -0.75 -6.07 13.21
CA PHE A 91 -1.20 -5.31 14.36
C PHE A 91 -0.28 -4.13 14.62
N PHE A 92 -0.87 -2.95 14.79
CA PHE A 92 -0.13 -1.78 15.24
C PHE A 92 -0.79 -1.22 16.49
N ARG A 93 -0.07 -1.28 17.62
CA ARG A 93 -0.57 -0.85 18.94
C ARG A 93 -1.92 -1.50 19.31
N GLY A 94 -2.02 -2.82 19.08
CA GLY A 94 -3.23 -3.60 19.38
C GLY A 94 -4.38 -3.42 18.39
N ARG A 95 -4.19 -2.67 17.30
CA ARG A 95 -5.22 -2.47 16.27
C ARG A 95 -4.90 -3.26 15.02
N LEU A 96 -5.90 -3.97 14.50
CA LEU A 96 -5.79 -4.70 13.24
C LEU A 96 -5.70 -3.74 12.06
N LEU A 97 -4.67 -3.93 11.25
CA LEU A 97 -4.44 -3.22 10.01
C LEU A 97 -4.57 -4.19 8.83
N HIS A 98 -5.28 -3.75 7.80
CA HIS A 98 -5.38 -4.41 6.51
C HIS A 98 -4.53 -3.62 5.52
N GLY A 99 -3.60 -4.30 4.86
CA GLY A 99 -2.64 -3.70 3.95
C GLY A 99 -2.74 -4.28 2.55
N SER A 100 -2.35 -3.49 1.56
CA SER A 100 -2.04 -3.98 0.22
C SER A 100 -0.86 -3.21 -0.35
N ARG A 101 -0.06 -3.90 -1.18
CA ARG A 101 0.98 -3.25 -1.97
C ARG A 101 0.33 -2.42 -3.07
N ILE A 102 0.86 -1.23 -3.28
CA ILE A 102 0.47 -0.37 -4.40
C ILE A 102 1.45 -0.62 -5.55
N ASN A 103 0.92 -1.01 -6.70
CA ASN A 103 1.71 -1.36 -7.86
C ASN A 103 1.97 -0.13 -8.74
N PHE A 104 3.05 0.59 -8.45
CA PHE A 104 3.47 1.74 -9.26
C PHE A 104 3.99 1.36 -10.64
N SER A 105 4.48 0.13 -10.81
CA SER A 105 4.93 -0.35 -12.12
C SER A 105 3.79 -0.46 -13.13
N ALA A 106 2.55 -0.71 -12.67
CA ALA A 106 1.35 -0.67 -13.49
C ALA A 106 1.08 0.73 -14.12
N PHE A 107 1.75 1.77 -13.62
CA PHE A 107 1.67 3.14 -14.13
C PHE A 107 2.98 3.63 -14.77
N ASN A 108 3.97 2.76 -14.96
CA ASN A 108 5.33 3.14 -15.38
C ASN A 108 5.98 4.19 -14.45
N TYR A 109 5.63 4.16 -13.16
CA TYR A 109 6.24 5.03 -12.16
C TYR A 109 7.26 4.28 -11.31
N ARG A 110 8.29 5.02 -10.89
CA ARG A 110 9.23 4.62 -9.86
C ARG A 110 9.14 5.57 -8.69
N MET A 111 9.29 5.05 -7.47
CA MET A 111 9.37 5.88 -6.27
C MET A 111 10.77 5.83 -5.66
N GLU A 112 11.18 6.99 -5.16
CA GLU A 112 12.49 7.20 -4.56
C GLU A 112 12.33 8.04 -3.29
N ILE A 113 13.09 7.69 -2.25
CA ILE A 113 13.23 8.51 -1.05
C ILE A 113 14.31 9.54 -1.34
N VAL A 114 13.95 10.82 -1.27
CA VAL A 114 14.89 11.93 -1.44
C VAL A 114 15.22 12.56 -0.09
N GLN A 115 16.49 12.90 0.10
CA GLN A 115 16.97 13.58 1.30
C GLN A 115 17.54 14.94 0.93
N LYS A 116 17.26 15.91 1.78
CA LYS A 116 17.87 17.24 1.71
C LYS A 116 19.35 17.13 2.09
N MET A 117 20.22 17.48 1.16
CA MET A 117 21.66 17.57 1.39
C MET A 117 21.98 18.95 1.97
N PHE A 118 22.95 18.98 2.90
CA PHE A 118 23.48 20.25 3.36
C PHE A 118 24.20 20.96 2.19
N PRO A 119 24.06 22.28 2.05
CA PRO A 119 24.72 23.01 0.99
C PRO A 119 26.24 22.81 1.09
N ASN A 120 26.87 22.46 -0.03
CA ASN A 120 28.31 22.53 -0.13
C ASN A 120 28.71 24.01 0.00
N PHE A 121 29.51 24.35 1.00
CA PHE A 121 29.99 25.72 1.28
C PHE A 121 30.76 26.38 0.11
N ARG A 122 30.94 25.69 -1.01
CA ARG A 122 31.64 26.17 -2.22
C ARG A 122 30.73 26.83 -3.26
N ASP A 123 29.41 26.73 -3.13
CA ASP A 123 28.48 27.35 -4.08
C ASP A 123 27.40 28.20 -3.37
N PRO A 124 27.59 29.53 -3.27
CA PRO A 124 26.71 30.42 -2.53
C PRO A 124 25.33 30.64 -3.19
N MET A 125 25.08 30.14 -4.41
CA MET A 125 23.76 30.21 -5.06
C MET A 125 22.92 28.93 -4.94
N SER A 126 23.49 27.81 -4.50
CA SER A 126 22.74 26.54 -4.42
C SER A 126 21.81 26.50 -3.20
N LYS A 127 20.55 26.91 -3.40
CA LYS A 127 19.47 26.73 -2.40
C LYS A 127 19.09 25.26 -2.32
N TYR A 128 19.74 24.52 -1.42
CA TYR A 128 19.47 23.13 -1.04
C TYR A 128 19.48 22.10 -2.19
N ASN A 129 20.46 21.21 -2.17
CA ASN A 129 20.47 20.07 -3.09
C ASN A 129 19.58 18.94 -2.53
N LEU A 130 18.73 18.37 -3.38
CA LEU A 130 18.04 17.11 -3.08
C LEU A 130 18.85 15.98 -3.71
N ALA A 131 19.09 14.91 -2.96
CA ALA A 131 19.71 13.70 -3.48
C ALA A 131 18.83 12.50 -3.19
N THR A 132 18.82 11.55 -4.12
CA THR A 132 18.16 10.27 -3.87
C THR A 132 18.91 9.50 -2.79
N HIS A 133 18.20 9.20 -1.72
CA HIS A 133 18.69 8.40 -0.60
C HIS A 133 18.52 6.89 -0.88
N SER A 134 17.33 6.49 -1.32
CA SER A 134 17.04 5.09 -1.65
C SER A 134 15.93 4.94 -2.70
N LYS A 135 15.90 3.79 -3.36
CA LYS A 135 14.76 3.40 -4.20
C LYS A 135 13.71 2.71 -3.33
N VAL A 136 12.44 2.94 -3.63
CA VAL A 136 11.35 2.23 -2.97
C VAL A 136 11.13 0.90 -3.68
N GLU A 137 11.35 -0.20 -2.97
CA GLU A 137 11.14 -1.57 -3.45
C GLU A 137 9.65 -1.94 -3.38
N SER A 138 9.06 -1.71 -2.21
CA SER A 138 7.64 -1.96 -1.94
C SER A 138 7.02 -0.77 -1.26
N PHE A 139 5.78 -0.44 -1.65
CA PHE A 139 4.98 0.59 -0.99
C PHE A 139 3.65 -0.02 -0.56
N ILE A 140 3.45 -0.10 0.75
CA ILE A 140 2.30 -0.74 1.36
C ILE A 140 1.46 0.32 2.06
N MET A 141 0.19 0.39 1.69
CA MET A 141 -0.78 1.24 2.38
C MET A 141 -1.61 0.40 3.33
N TRP A 142 -1.66 0.84 4.59
CA TRP A 142 -2.42 0.20 5.66
C TRP A 142 -3.69 0.98 5.96
N PHE A 143 -4.75 0.22 6.21
CA PHE A 143 -6.08 0.70 6.55
C PHE A 143 -6.51 0.04 7.84
N LEU A 144 -7.24 0.79 8.63
CA LEU A 144 -7.73 0.33 9.91
C LEU A 144 -9.02 -0.46 9.69
N GLU A 145 -9.05 -1.72 10.12
CA GLU A 145 -10.25 -2.60 10.18
C GLU A 145 -11.01 -2.80 8.84
N GLN A 146 -10.50 -2.25 7.73
CA GLN A 146 -11.15 -2.28 6.43
C GLN A 146 -10.13 -2.59 5.34
N HIS A 147 -10.53 -3.42 4.38
CA HIS A 147 -9.67 -3.75 3.26
C HIS A 147 -9.38 -2.53 2.37
N PRO A 148 -8.17 -2.43 1.80
CA PRO A 148 -7.82 -1.42 0.82
C PRO A 148 -8.80 -1.45 -0.36
N SER A 149 -9.49 -0.33 -0.57
CA SER A 149 -10.42 -0.14 -1.69
C SER A 149 -9.74 0.66 -2.81
N PRO A 150 -9.87 0.25 -4.08
CA PRO A 150 -9.37 1.02 -5.22
C PRO A 150 -10.03 2.40 -5.37
N LEU A 151 -11.18 2.60 -4.73
CA LEU A 151 -11.92 3.86 -4.69
C LEU A 151 -11.52 4.73 -3.50
N ASN A 152 -10.64 4.25 -2.62
CA ASN A 152 -10.15 5.06 -1.52
C ASN A 152 -9.47 6.32 -2.07
N PRO A 153 -9.78 7.53 -1.58
CA PRO A 153 -9.22 8.78 -2.11
C PRO A 153 -7.70 8.81 -2.18
N ASN A 154 -7.02 8.21 -1.19
CA ASN A 154 -5.56 8.17 -1.16
C ASN A 154 -4.99 7.24 -2.25
N ILE A 155 -5.71 6.18 -2.62
CA ILE A 155 -5.31 5.27 -3.72
C ILE A 155 -5.70 5.88 -5.07
N ALA A 156 -6.89 6.47 -5.17
CA ALA A 156 -7.37 7.16 -6.35
C ALA A 156 -6.46 8.33 -6.74
N ALA A 157 -5.86 9.03 -5.77
CA ALA A 157 -4.89 10.09 -6.00
C ALA A 157 -3.72 9.65 -6.90
N PHE A 158 -3.24 8.41 -6.76
CA PHE A 158 -2.17 7.91 -7.63
C PHE A 158 -2.63 7.69 -9.07
N LYS A 159 -3.90 7.36 -9.29
CA LYS A 159 -4.48 7.24 -10.63
C LYS A 159 -4.60 8.58 -11.34
N HIS A 160 -4.79 9.68 -10.59
CA HIS A 160 -4.79 11.02 -11.18
C HIS A 160 -3.46 11.36 -11.86
N GLN A 161 -2.33 10.84 -11.39
CA GLN A 161 -1.04 11.07 -12.06
C GLN A 161 -1.02 10.48 -13.48
N ARG A 162 -1.63 9.31 -13.68
CA ARG A 162 -1.77 8.70 -15.01
C ARG A 162 -2.59 9.58 -15.96
N LEU A 163 -3.65 10.22 -15.44
CA LEU A 163 -4.43 11.18 -16.23
C LEU A 163 -3.57 12.38 -16.65
N CYS A 164 -2.75 12.91 -15.74
CA CYS A 164 -1.86 14.03 -16.05
C CYS A 164 -0.87 13.70 -17.18
N GLN A 165 -0.36 12.46 -17.25
CA GLN A 165 0.50 12.04 -18.36
C GLN A 165 -0.24 12.08 -19.70
N ALA A 166 -1.43 11.49 -19.77
CA ALA A 166 -2.23 11.49 -20.99
C ALA A 166 -2.62 12.90 -21.43
N MET A 167 -2.92 13.79 -20.48
CA MET A 167 -3.23 15.20 -20.76
C MET A 167 -2.01 16.00 -21.23
N ALA A 168 -0.80 15.57 -20.89
CA ALA A 168 0.45 16.25 -21.26
C ALA A 168 1.10 15.67 -22.52
N ASP A 169 0.48 14.68 -23.17
CA ASP A 169 1.02 14.02 -24.36
C ASP A 169 0.82 14.85 -25.64
N HIS A 170 1.64 15.87 -25.77
CA HIS A 170 1.67 16.74 -26.94
C HIS A 170 2.11 16.00 -28.23
N VAL A 171 2.86 14.90 -28.10
CA VAL A 171 3.36 14.13 -29.24
C VAL A 171 2.25 13.27 -29.82
N GLY A 172 1.51 12.56 -28.98
CA GLY A 172 0.33 11.80 -29.41
C GLY A 172 -0.75 12.70 -30.02
N GLU A 173 -0.93 13.91 -29.49
CA GLU A 173 -1.83 14.92 -30.07
C GLU A 173 -1.39 15.34 -31.48
N GLU A 174 -0.11 15.67 -31.68
CA GLU A 174 0.41 16.00 -33.01
C GLU A 174 0.28 14.85 -34.01
N GLU A 175 0.54 13.62 -33.59
CA GLU A 175 0.39 12.42 -34.43
C GLU A 175 -1.06 12.19 -34.84
N PHE A 176 -2.01 12.37 -33.92
CA PHE A 176 -3.44 12.27 -34.19
C PHE A 176 -3.91 13.33 -35.19
N ILE A 177 -3.48 14.58 -35.01
CA ILE A 177 -3.80 15.69 -35.92
C ILE A 177 -3.23 15.41 -37.30
N LYS A 178 -1.94 15.03 -37.40
CA LYS A 178 -1.30 14.69 -38.68
C LYS A 178 -2.01 13.54 -39.38
N LYS A 179 -2.45 12.51 -38.66
CA LYS A 179 -3.13 11.33 -39.24
C LYS A 179 -4.53 11.64 -39.75
N ASN A 180 -5.26 12.55 -39.10
CA ASN A 180 -6.65 12.87 -39.46
C ASN A 180 -6.81 14.13 -40.31
N HIS A 181 -5.75 14.94 -40.44
CA HIS A 181 -5.72 16.17 -41.24
C HIS A 181 -4.60 16.19 -42.29
N SER A 182 -4.00 15.05 -42.62
CA SER A 182 -3.25 14.94 -43.87
C SER A 182 -4.23 14.91 -45.05
N PRO A 183 -4.03 15.74 -46.09
CA PRO A 183 -4.88 15.79 -47.28
C PRO A 183 -4.90 14.48 -48.08
#